data_AF-A0A7W7ZT53-F1
#
_entry.id   AF-A0A7W7ZT53-F1
#
_cell.length_a   1.000
_cell.length_b   1.000
_cell.length_c   1.000
_cell.angle_alpha   90.00
_cell.angle_beta   90.00
_cell.angle_gamma   90.00
#
_symmetry.space_group_name_H-M   'P 1'
#
loop_
_entity.id
_entity.type
_entity.pdbx_description
1 polymer ?
#
loop_
_entity_poly.entity_id
_entity_poly.type
_entity_poly.pdbx_seq_one_letter_code
_entity_poly.pdbx_strand_id
1 'polypeptide(L)'
;MSGKRMVVTHLCFHRRRWGTFFLLLTLAALSVPTHSQQPATTRSQSSQRTRLILKDGSYQLVLSYKVSGDVVQYRSAERNGETEDIPLALVDLPATAKWAQEHGAGATQDRPVLSPELAREEADRATRTPEVAPGLRLPEELSVLALDTFNSAPELIPLVQQGGDLNKETAHNVLKAAINPASSPHRLLDIPGDHSDVQLHVAAPVFYVRLGSDDSADADSGTITVDTHGASGRETPAGGAEKSGYKIERLSVLGDMRVLNSFRPGLVNSKRQPDVIEVHAETLTGGHWLKLSPAAPLEVGEYALVEVLSDQEVNLGIWDFGVHPAAHDNAEAIRPVPKRAAALKGRP
;
A
#
# COMPACT_ATOMS: atom_id res chain seq x y z
N MET A 1 58.73 -26.52 46.73
CA MET A 1 57.85 -26.47 47.91
C MET A 1 56.42 -26.69 47.43
N SER A 2 55.70 -27.60 48.13
CA SER A 2 54.29 -28.04 48.03
C SER A 2 53.39 -27.46 46.91
N GLY A 3 52.65 -28.22 46.10
CA GLY A 3 52.12 -29.58 46.25
C GLY A 3 50.60 -29.56 46.52
N LYS A 4 49.81 -30.07 45.56
CA LYS A 4 48.46 -30.72 45.64
C LYS A 4 47.91 -30.83 44.19
N ARG A 5 47.96 -31.97 43.46
CA ARG A 5 47.15 -33.22 43.52
C ARG A 5 45.65 -32.94 43.69
N MET A 6 44.86 -33.11 42.61
CA MET A 6 44.10 -34.33 42.19
C MET A 6 42.64 -34.20 42.70
N VAL A 7 41.59 -34.36 41.89
CA VAL A 7 40.91 -35.64 41.64
C VAL A 7 39.87 -35.47 40.51
N VAL A 8 39.82 -36.50 39.65
CA VAL A 8 38.83 -36.81 38.62
C VAL A 8 37.66 -37.56 39.26
N THR A 9 36.40 -37.33 38.84
CA THR A 9 35.36 -38.36 38.93
C THR A 9 34.26 -38.19 37.86
N HIS A 10 34.13 -39.20 37.00
CA HIS A 10 32.97 -39.49 36.15
C HIS A 10 31.75 -39.93 37.00
N LEU A 11 30.53 -39.77 36.50
CA LEU A 11 29.34 -40.64 36.65
C LEU A 11 28.11 -39.81 36.21
N CYS A 12 26.96 -40.32 35.75
CA CYS A 12 26.57 -41.54 35.06
C CYS A 12 25.16 -41.29 34.51
N PHE A 13 24.79 -42.03 33.48
CA PHE A 13 23.44 -42.23 32.95
C PHE A 13 22.33 -42.26 34.02
N HIS A 14 21.18 -41.66 33.72
CA HIS A 14 19.91 -42.26 34.17
C HIS A 14 18.83 -42.23 33.07
N ARG A 15 18.54 -43.45 32.63
CA ARG A 15 17.41 -43.89 31.81
C ARG A 15 16.22 -44.13 32.76
N ARG A 16 14.99 -43.75 32.40
CA ARG A 16 13.78 -44.28 33.07
C ARG A 16 12.60 -44.40 32.09
N ARG A 17 12.15 -45.65 31.92
CA ARG A 17 10.91 -46.08 31.24
C ARG A 17 9.80 -46.32 32.29
N TRP A 18 8.58 -46.50 31.78
CA TRP A 18 7.36 -47.10 32.37
C TRP A 18 6.37 -46.08 32.99
N GLY A 19 5.06 -46.18 32.78
CA GLY A 19 4.28 -47.27 32.20
C GLY A 19 2.84 -46.88 31.85
N THR A 20 2.23 -47.76 31.07
CA THR A 20 0.82 -47.83 30.68
C THR A 20 -0.09 -48.12 31.88
N PHE A 21 -1.26 -47.47 31.95
CA PHE A 21 -2.37 -47.92 32.77
C PHE A 21 -3.67 -47.87 31.96
N PHE A 22 -4.24 -49.06 31.72
CA PHE A 22 -5.60 -49.29 31.27
C PHE A 22 -6.51 -49.29 32.51
N LEU A 23 -7.64 -48.59 32.46
CA LEU A 23 -8.79 -48.90 33.33
C LEU A 23 -10.08 -48.75 32.52
N LEU A 24 -10.74 -49.89 32.27
CA LEU A 24 -12.13 -49.98 31.87
C LEU A 24 -13.02 -49.62 33.07
N LEU A 25 -14.07 -48.83 32.85
CA LEU A 25 -15.29 -48.94 33.63
C LEU A 25 -16.51 -48.78 32.71
N THR A 26 -17.31 -49.85 32.68
CA THR A 26 -18.60 -50.00 32.01
C THR A 26 -19.71 -49.33 32.80
N LEU A 27 -20.56 -48.53 32.17
CA LEU A 27 -21.89 -48.20 32.71
C LEU A 27 -22.96 -48.26 31.60
N ALA A 28 -24.13 -48.74 32.02
CA ALA A 28 -25.19 -49.35 31.22
C ALA A 28 -26.03 -48.39 30.36
N ALA A 29 -26.67 -49.00 29.35
CA ALA A 29 -27.48 -48.40 28.30
C ALA A 29 -28.82 -47.80 28.78
N LEU A 30 -29.14 -46.61 28.27
CA LEU A 30 -30.49 -46.09 28.11
C LEU A 30 -30.66 -45.69 26.64
N SER A 31 -31.53 -46.39 25.93
CA SER A 31 -31.80 -46.24 24.51
C SER A 31 -32.68 -45.02 24.25
N VAL A 32 -32.09 -43.92 23.78
CA VAL A 32 -32.83 -42.77 23.22
C VAL A 32 -32.92 -42.97 21.71
N PRO A 33 -34.09 -42.82 21.05
CA PRO A 33 -34.17 -42.95 19.61
C PRO A 33 -33.38 -41.81 18.96
N THR A 34 -32.27 -42.18 18.31
CA THR A 34 -31.53 -41.32 17.38
C THR A 34 -32.42 -40.99 16.18
N HIS A 35 -33.12 -39.86 16.23
CA HIS A 35 -33.53 -39.18 15.01
C HIS A 35 -32.25 -38.64 14.36
N SER A 36 -31.86 -39.24 13.25
CA SER A 36 -30.81 -38.74 12.37
C SER A 36 -31.25 -37.39 11.81
N GLN A 37 -31.01 -36.30 12.55
CA GLN A 37 -31.06 -34.96 12.00
C GLN A 37 -29.79 -34.75 11.19
N GLN A 38 -29.87 -35.15 9.93
CA GLN A 38 -29.04 -34.65 8.86
C GLN A 38 -29.02 -33.12 8.99
N PRO A 39 -27.86 -32.45 9.11
CA PRO A 39 -27.82 -31.02 8.93
C PRO A 39 -28.27 -30.77 7.49
N ALA A 40 -29.51 -30.33 7.33
CA ALA A 40 -29.96 -29.74 6.09
C ALA A 40 -29.02 -28.56 5.85
N THR A 41 -28.10 -28.74 4.91
CA THR A 41 -27.44 -27.65 4.21
C THR A 41 -28.54 -26.79 3.59
N THR A 42 -29.07 -25.84 4.36
CA THR A 42 -29.81 -24.72 3.81
C THR A 42 -28.76 -23.88 3.10
N ARG A 43 -28.49 -24.24 1.83
CA ARG A 43 -27.81 -23.35 0.90
C ARG A 43 -28.57 -22.04 0.95
N SER A 44 -27.92 -21.01 1.49
CA SER A 44 -28.33 -19.62 1.32
C SER A 44 -28.41 -19.37 -0.19
N GLN A 45 -29.61 -19.51 -0.75
CA GLN A 45 -29.92 -19.11 -2.11
C GLN A 45 -29.72 -17.60 -2.11
N SER A 46 -28.72 -17.11 -2.83
CA SER A 46 -28.62 -15.70 -3.19
C SER A 46 -30.00 -15.26 -3.68
N SER A 47 -30.67 -14.36 -2.98
CA SER A 47 -31.96 -13.83 -3.43
C SER A 47 -31.68 -12.96 -4.67
N GLN A 48 -31.70 -13.58 -5.84
CA GLN A 48 -31.57 -12.91 -7.12
C GLN A 48 -32.77 -11.95 -7.24
N ARG A 49 -32.50 -10.65 -7.39
CA ARG A 49 -33.55 -9.66 -7.61
C ARG A 49 -34.03 -9.79 -9.05
N THR A 50 -35.34 -9.81 -9.27
CA THR A 50 -35.97 -9.89 -10.60
C THR A 50 -36.90 -8.70 -10.81
N ARG A 51 -37.05 -8.24 -12.05
CA ARG A 51 -38.08 -7.24 -12.40
C ARG A 51 -39.39 -7.96 -12.74
N LEU A 52 -40.44 -7.66 -11.98
CA LEU A 52 -41.82 -7.99 -12.36
C LEU A 52 -42.33 -6.86 -13.25
N ILE A 53 -42.35 -7.09 -14.57
CA ILE A 53 -42.67 -6.07 -15.57
C ILE A 53 -44.19 -5.91 -15.69
N LEU A 54 -44.66 -4.67 -15.74
CA LEU A 54 -46.06 -4.31 -15.90
C LEU A 54 -46.35 -3.92 -17.35
N LYS A 55 -47.61 -4.07 -17.77
CA LYS A 55 -48.02 -3.80 -19.16
C LYS A 55 -47.95 -2.32 -19.57
N ASP A 56 -47.87 -1.41 -18.60
CA ASP A 56 -47.64 0.02 -18.83
C ASP A 56 -46.15 0.36 -19.06
N GLY A 57 -45.26 -0.64 -19.00
CA GLY A 57 -43.82 -0.48 -19.17
C GLY A 57 -43.06 -0.21 -17.86
N SER A 58 -43.75 0.00 -16.74
CA SER A 58 -43.12 0.08 -15.42
C SER A 58 -42.78 -1.31 -14.88
N TYR A 59 -42.08 -1.38 -13.75
CA TYR A 59 -41.76 -2.66 -13.11
C TYR A 59 -41.70 -2.55 -11.59
N GLN A 60 -41.94 -3.67 -10.90
CA GLN A 60 -41.64 -3.84 -9.48
C GLN A 60 -40.35 -4.64 -9.34
N LEU A 61 -39.44 -4.23 -8.45
CA LEU A 61 -38.26 -5.02 -8.13
C LEU A 61 -38.63 -6.05 -7.05
N VAL A 62 -38.51 -7.34 -7.37
CA VAL A 62 -39.02 -8.44 -6.54
C VAL A 62 -37.93 -9.45 -6.20
N LEU A 63 -38.05 -10.09 -5.03
CA LEU A 63 -37.20 -11.21 -4.60
C LEU A 63 -37.75 -12.55 -5.11
N SER A 64 -39.07 -12.64 -5.26
CA SER A 64 -39.79 -13.80 -5.76
C SER A 64 -41.21 -13.40 -6.13
N TYR A 65 -41.86 -14.09 -7.06
CA TYR A 65 -43.28 -13.96 -7.32
C TYR A 65 -43.92 -15.32 -7.58
N LYS A 66 -45.22 -15.42 -7.35
CA LYS A 66 -46.05 -16.60 -7.60
C LYS A 66 -47.38 -16.15 -8.18
N VAL A 67 -47.77 -16.76 -9.30
CA VAL A 67 -49.08 -16.54 -9.90
C VAL A 67 -50.09 -17.47 -9.21
N SER A 68 -51.18 -16.91 -8.70
CA SER A 68 -52.26 -17.62 -8.00
C SER A 68 -53.60 -17.15 -8.58
N GLY A 69 -54.10 -17.86 -9.59
CA GLY A 69 -55.30 -17.45 -10.33
C GLY A 69 -55.08 -16.11 -11.03
N ASP A 70 -55.95 -15.13 -10.75
CA ASP A 70 -55.91 -13.79 -11.35
C ASP A 70 -55.00 -12.80 -10.61
N VAL A 71 -54.21 -13.27 -9.64
CA VAL A 71 -53.33 -12.44 -8.82
C VAL A 71 -51.89 -12.96 -8.89
N VAL A 72 -50.94 -12.04 -9.01
CA VAL A 72 -49.51 -12.29 -8.81
C VAL A 72 -49.14 -11.81 -7.43
N GLN A 73 -48.81 -12.74 -6.55
CA GLN A 73 -48.26 -12.42 -5.23
C GLN A 73 -46.74 -12.35 -5.34
N TYR A 74 -46.13 -11.28 -4.89
CA TYR A 74 -44.70 -11.07 -4.97
C TYR A 74 -44.12 -10.58 -3.65
N ARG A 75 -42.82 -10.83 -3.45
CA ARG A 75 -42.05 -10.27 -2.34
C ARG A 75 -41.25 -9.08 -2.84
N SER A 76 -41.55 -7.89 -2.33
CA SER A 76 -40.88 -6.65 -2.74
C SER A 76 -39.42 -6.64 -2.31
N ALA A 77 -38.52 -6.30 -3.23
CA ALA A 77 -37.11 -6.09 -2.92
C ALA A 77 -36.84 -4.70 -2.31
N GLU A 78 -37.79 -3.78 -2.43
CA GLU A 78 -37.67 -2.38 -2.00
C GLU A 78 -38.38 -2.13 -0.65
N ARG A 79 -39.41 -2.91 -0.34
CA ARG A 79 -40.15 -2.86 0.92
C ARG A 79 -39.79 -4.02 1.84
N ASN A 80 -38.50 -4.16 2.15
CA ASN A 80 -37.97 -5.13 3.14
C ASN A 80 -38.47 -6.59 2.99
N GLY A 81 -38.79 -7.04 1.78
CA GLY A 81 -39.28 -8.40 1.55
C GLY A 81 -40.76 -8.63 1.90
N GLU A 82 -41.54 -7.56 2.10
CA GLU A 82 -42.99 -7.60 2.28
C GLU A 82 -43.67 -8.29 1.10
N THR A 83 -44.76 -9.01 1.40
CA THR A 83 -45.55 -9.72 0.41
C THR A 83 -46.71 -8.85 -0.03
N GLU A 84 -46.87 -8.71 -1.35
CA GLU A 84 -47.86 -7.86 -1.98
C GLU A 84 -48.52 -8.57 -3.15
N ASP A 85 -49.74 -8.13 -3.45
CA ASP A 85 -50.57 -8.72 -4.48
C ASP A 85 -50.80 -7.69 -5.59
N ILE A 86 -50.65 -8.12 -6.85
CA ILE A 86 -50.99 -7.32 -8.03
C ILE A 86 -51.86 -8.16 -8.98
N PRO A 87 -52.91 -7.59 -9.60
CA PRO A 87 -53.69 -8.31 -10.59
C PRO A 87 -52.82 -8.81 -11.75
N LEU A 88 -52.97 -10.08 -12.12
CA LEU A 88 -52.28 -10.69 -13.25
C LEU A 88 -52.53 -9.93 -14.56
N ALA A 89 -53.71 -9.30 -14.70
CA ALA A 89 -54.06 -8.48 -15.85
C ALA A 89 -53.10 -7.31 -16.10
N LEU A 90 -52.42 -6.82 -15.05
CA LEU A 90 -51.46 -5.70 -15.12
C LEU A 90 -50.01 -6.15 -15.35
N VAL A 91 -49.71 -7.44 -15.19
CA VAL A 91 -48.36 -7.99 -15.27
C VAL A 91 -48.09 -8.50 -16.69
N ASP A 92 -46.91 -8.17 -17.22
CA ASP A 92 -46.36 -8.76 -18.44
C ASP A 92 -45.41 -9.91 -18.05
N LEU A 93 -45.98 -11.12 -17.93
CA LEU A 93 -45.21 -12.34 -17.64
C LEU A 93 -44.20 -12.69 -18.73
N PRO A 94 -44.53 -12.60 -20.04
CA PRO A 94 -43.55 -12.78 -21.11
C PRO A 94 -42.34 -11.85 -20.99
N ALA A 95 -42.54 -10.56 -20.76
CA ALA A 95 -41.45 -9.61 -20.59
C ALA A 95 -40.65 -9.88 -19.31
N THR A 96 -41.34 -10.22 -18.21
CA THR A 96 -40.71 -10.65 -16.95
C THR A 96 -39.80 -11.86 -17.17
N ALA A 97 -40.27 -12.88 -17.90
CA ALA A 97 -39.51 -14.09 -18.19
C ALA A 97 -38.31 -13.82 -19.11
N LYS A 98 -38.49 -12.97 -20.13
CA LYS A 98 -37.42 -12.53 -21.03
C LYS A 98 -36.34 -11.80 -20.24
N TRP A 99 -36.71 -10.84 -19.40
CA TRP A 99 -35.76 -10.11 -18.55
C TRP A 99 -35.02 -11.06 -17.62
N ALA A 100 -35.71 -12.01 -16.99
CA ALA A 100 -35.10 -13.00 -16.10
C ALA A 100 -34.12 -13.94 -16.81
N GLN A 101 -34.36 -14.28 -18.08
CA GLN A 101 -33.40 -15.02 -18.91
C GLN A 101 -32.17 -14.20 -19.26
N GLU A 102 -32.35 -12.92 -19.60
CA GLU A 102 -31.25 -12.00 -19.95
C GLU A 102 -30.42 -11.56 -18.74
N HIS A 103 -30.98 -11.60 -17.52
CA HIS A 103 -30.36 -10.99 -16.32
C HIS A 103 -30.28 -11.95 -15.10
N GLY A 104 -30.57 -13.25 -15.27
CA GLY A 104 -30.54 -14.26 -14.21
C GLY A 104 -29.13 -14.65 -13.73
N ALA A 105 -29.05 -15.53 -12.72
CA ALA A 105 -27.77 -16.01 -12.18
C ALA A 105 -26.96 -16.78 -13.24
N GLY A 106 -26.00 -16.10 -13.87
CA GLY A 106 -25.21 -16.62 -14.99
C GLY A 106 -25.25 -15.72 -16.23
N ALA A 107 -26.19 -14.77 -16.30
CA ALA A 107 -26.07 -13.65 -17.21
C ALA A 107 -24.83 -12.85 -16.81
N THR A 108 -24.00 -12.51 -17.79
CA THR A 108 -22.93 -11.54 -17.64
C THR A 108 -23.58 -10.29 -17.09
N GLN A 109 -23.44 -10.06 -15.78
CA GLN A 109 -23.72 -8.75 -15.21
C GLN A 109 -22.85 -7.82 -16.04
N ASP A 110 -23.47 -6.95 -16.83
CA ASP A 110 -22.81 -5.77 -17.37
C ASP A 110 -22.31 -5.00 -16.14
N ARG A 111 -21.13 -5.39 -15.64
CA ARG A 111 -20.20 -4.41 -15.11
C ARG A 111 -20.17 -3.37 -16.22
N PRO A 112 -20.39 -2.08 -15.93
CA PRO A 112 -20.33 -1.06 -16.97
C PRO A 112 -19.04 -1.33 -17.74
N VAL A 113 -19.19 -1.74 -19.00
CA VAL A 113 -18.06 -1.94 -19.88
C VAL A 113 -17.48 -0.54 -19.96
N LEU A 114 -16.37 -0.31 -19.25
CA LEU A 114 -15.63 0.93 -19.37
C LEU A 114 -15.49 1.16 -20.86
N SER A 115 -15.97 2.29 -21.36
CA SER A 115 -15.74 2.63 -22.76
C SER A 115 -14.23 2.47 -23.02
N PRO A 116 -13.80 2.08 -24.23
CA PRO A 116 -12.37 1.93 -24.51
C PRO A 116 -11.55 3.17 -24.11
N GLU A 117 -12.19 4.34 -24.09
CA GLU A 117 -11.66 5.60 -23.56
C GLU A 117 -11.55 5.63 -22.03
N LEU A 118 -12.61 5.31 -21.28
CA LEU A 118 -12.57 5.21 -19.81
C LEU A 118 -11.56 4.15 -19.33
N ALA A 119 -11.42 3.04 -20.07
CA ALA A 119 -10.46 2.00 -19.75
C ALA A 119 -9.01 2.49 -19.94
N ARG A 120 -8.76 3.34 -20.96
CA ARG A 120 -7.47 4.00 -21.16
C ARG A 120 -7.21 5.02 -20.07
N GLU A 121 -8.18 5.85 -19.73
CA GLU A 121 -8.05 6.85 -18.66
C GLU A 121 -7.77 6.19 -17.30
N GLU A 122 -8.45 5.10 -16.97
CA GLU A 122 -8.18 4.33 -15.74
C GLU A 122 -6.77 3.70 -15.78
N ALA A 123 -6.32 3.21 -16.95
CA ALA A 123 -4.97 2.70 -17.11
C ALA A 123 -3.93 3.80 -16.90
N ASP A 124 -4.15 4.99 -17.47
CA ASP A 124 -3.28 6.17 -17.31
C ASP A 124 -3.28 6.68 -15.86
N ARG A 125 -4.41 6.64 -15.15
CA ARG A 125 -4.45 6.94 -13.70
C ARG A 125 -3.70 5.89 -12.88
N ALA A 126 -3.78 4.62 -13.27
CA ALA A 126 -3.08 3.54 -12.58
C ALA A 126 -1.56 3.60 -12.77
N THR A 127 -1.05 4.18 -13.87
CA THR A 127 0.40 4.39 -14.06
C THR A 127 0.96 5.49 -13.17
N ARG A 128 0.14 6.48 -12.76
CA ARG A 128 0.53 7.53 -11.81
C ARG A 128 0.60 7.05 -10.37
N THR A 129 -0.20 6.03 -10.04
CA THR A 129 -0.32 5.45 -8.69
C THR A 129 0.02 3.94 -8.68
N PRO A 130 1.24 3.56 -9.09
CA PRO A 130 1.63 2.16 -9.22
C PRO A 130 1.59 1.45 -7.85
N GLU A 131 1.20 0.17 -7.86
CA GLU A 131 1.25 -0.71 -6.69
C GLU A 131 2.69 -1.21 -6.50
N VAL A 132 3.33 -0.84 -5.40
CA VAL A 132 4.75 -1.12 -5.12
C VAL A 132 4.96 -2.26 -4.11
N ALA A 133 3.92 -2.56 -3.33
CA ALA A 133 3.80 -3.72 -2.48
C ALA A 133 2.31 -4.11 -2.38
N PRO A 134 1.95 -5.35 -1.96
CA PRO A 134 0.56 -5.78 -1.93
C PRO A 134 -0.34 -4.82 -1.12
N GLY A 135 -1.29 -4.17 -1.80
CA GLY A 135 -2.19 -3.19 -1.19
C GLY A 135 -1.59 -1.81 -0.90
N LEU A 136 -0.35 -1.54 -1.35
CA LEU A 136 0.34 -0.27 -1.22
C LEU A 136 0.60 0.35 -2.59
N ARG A 137 0.04 1.53 -2.81
CA ARG A 137 0.21 2.33 -4.02
C ARG A 137 0.92 3.63 -3.67
N LEU A 138 1.73 4.12 -4.60
CA LEU A 138 2.31 5.45 -4.49
C LEU A 138 1.18 6.50 -4.63
N PRO A 139 1.01 7.42 -3.66
CA PRO A 139 0.01 8.48 -3.75
C PRO A 139 0.38 9.52 -4.81
N GLU A 140 -0.60 10.07 -5.50
CA GLU A 140 -0.37 11.10 -6.53
C GLU A 140 0.06 12.44 -5.91
N GLU A 141 -0.23 12.66 -4.63
CA GLU A 141 -0.01 13.92 -3.91
C GLU A 141 1.32 13.98 -3.15
N LEU A 142 2.19 12.98 -3.30
CA LEU A 142 3.50 12.92 -2.62
C LEU A 142 4.64 12.81 -3.64
N SER A 143 5.84 13.26 -3.25
CA SER A 143 7.00 13.28 -4.15
C SER A 143 8.07 12.25 -3.81
N VAL A 144 8.44 12.09 -2.53
CA VAL A 144 9.49 11.17 -2.09
C VAL A 144 8.99 10.30 -0.96
N LEU A 145 9.08 8.98 -1.14
CA LEU A 145 8.65 7.99 -0.15
C LEU A 145 9.71 6.90 0.02
N ALA A 146 9.86 6.39 1.23
CA ALA A 146 10.62 5.18 1.53
C ALA A 146 9.67 4.00 1.73
N LEU A 147 10.00 2.84 1.15
CA LEU A 147 9.35 1.57 1.48
C LEU A 147 10.10 0.93 2.65
N ASP A 148 9.37 0.75 3.74
CA ASP A 148 9.86 0.12 4.95
C ASP A 148 9.08 -1.17 5.27
N THR A 149 9.55 -1.91 6.26
CA THR A 149 8.84 -3.05 6.83
C THR A 149 8.87 -2.98 8.35
N PHE A 150 7.76 -2.56 8.94
CA PHE A 150 7.57 -2.51 10.38
C PHE A 150 6.70 -3.68 10.85
N ASN A 151 7.14 -4.41 11.89
CA ASN A 151 6.42 -5.57 12.42
C ASN A 151 5.98 -6.60 11.36
N SER A 152 6.84 -6.86 10.37
CA SER A 152 6.58 -7.76 9.23
C SER A 152 5.50 -7.31 8.24
N ALA A 153 5.04 -6.05 8.33
CA ALA A 153 4.12 -5.45 7.37
C ALA A 153 4.85 -4.38 6.55
N PRO A 154 4.68 -4.35 5.22
CA PRO A 154 5.24 -3.27 4.40
C PRO A 154 4.47 -1.98 4.66
N GLU A 155 5.14 -0.85 4.58
CA GLU A 155 4.55 0.49 4.68
C GLU A 155 5.35 1.50 3.86
N LEU A 156 4.68 2.57 3.42
CA LEU A 156 5.32 3.68 2.71
C LEU A 156 5.42 4.87 3.65
N ILE A 157 6.62 5.42 3.82
CA ILE A 157 6.90 6.56 4.68
C ILE A 157 7.20 7.78 3.81
N PRO A 158 6.35 8.83 3.82
CA PRO A 158 6.66 10.09 3.15
C PRO A 158 7.92 10.71 3.75
N LEU A 159 8.84 11.17 2.92
CA LEU A 159 10.03 11.89 3.37
C LEU A 159 9.83 13.40 3.18
N VAL A 160 10.10 14.16 4.24
CA VAL A 160 10.06 15.63 4.21
C VAL A 160 11.43 16.15 3.79
N GLN A 161 11.44 17.18 2.96
CA GLN A 161 12.68 17.80 2.51
C GLN A 161 13.23 18.75 3.59
N GLN A 162 14.53 18.67 3.88
CA GLN A 162 15.28 19.54 4.78
C GLN A 162 16.15 20.51 3.96
N GLY A 163 16.43 21.71 4.52
CA GLY A 163 17.37 22.67 3.94
C GLY A 163 16.70 23.89 3.28
N GLY A 164 16.71 25.02 4.00
CA GLY A 164 16.12 26.32 3.60
C GLY A 164 14.97 26.77 4.52
N ASP A 165 14.67 28.08 4.58
CA ASP A 165 13.51 28.68 5.29
C ASP A 165 12.14 28.27 4.70
N LEU A 166 12.08 27.11 4.05
CA LEU A 166 10.99 26.68 3.22
C LEU A 166 10.07 25.72 3.98
N ASN A 167 8.79 25.98 3.79
CA ASN A 167 7.64 25.31 4.35
C ASN A 167 7.78 23.77 4.27
N LYS A 168 7.34 23.04 5.31
CA LYS A 168 7.44 21.57 5.47
C LYS A 168 6.60 20.76 4.47
N GLU A 169 6.46 21.24 3.25
CA GLU A 169 5.69 20.58 2.20
C GLU A 169 6.49 19.38 1.68
N THR A 170 5.80 18.26 1.44
CA THR A 170 6.36 17.05 0.80
C THR A 170 6.62 17.23 -0.70
N ALA A 171 6.80 18.47 -1.15
CA ALA A 171 7.12 18.82 -2.52
C ALA A 171 8.63 18.79 -2.75
N HIS A 172 9.04 18.51 -3.99
CA HIS A 172 10.44 18.58 -4.39
C HIS A 172 10.85 20.04 -4.66
N ASN A 173 11.82 20.56 -3.91
CA ASN A 173 12.43 21.87 -4.16
C ASN A 173 13.92 21.72 -4.49
N VAL A 174 14.48 22.64 -5.29
CA VAL A 174 15.89 22.62 -5.72
C VAL A 174 16.64 23.83 -5.15
N LEU A 175 17.47 23.59 -4.13
CA LEU A 175 18.41 24.57 -3.58
C LEU A 175 19.84 24.18 -3.99
N LYS A 176 20.35 24.82 -5.04
CA LYS A 176 21.65 24.43 -5.61
C LYS A 176 22.82 24.79 -4.71
N ALA A 177 23.73 23.85 -4.49
CA ALA A 177 25.06 24.11 -3.95
C ALA A 177 26.15 23.55 -4.86
N ALA A 178 27.19 24.36 -5.07
CA ALA A 178 28.37 23.95 -5.81
C ALA A 178 29.24 23.02 -4.95
N ILE A 179 29.65 21.91 -5.52
CA ILE A 179 30.64 20.99 -4.95
C ILE A 179 31.87 20.96 -5.87
N ASN A 180 33.06 20.94 -5.27
CA ASN A 180 34.31 20.80 -6.01
C ASN A 180 34.81 19.35 -5.86
N PRO A 181 34.77 18.52 -6.92
CA PRO A 181 35.20 17.12 -6.84
C PRO A 181 36.68 16.93 -6.45
N ALA A 182 37.50 17.97 -6.63
CA ALA A 182 38.91 17.98 -6.27
C ALA A 182 39.19 18.47 -4.84
N SER A 183 38.23 19.09 -4.15
CA SER A 183 38.42 19.59 -2.79
C SER A 183 38.22 18.49 -1.74
N SER A 184 38.73 18.70 -0.52
CA SER A 184 38.38 17.86 0.62
C SER A 184 36.89 18.00 0.96
N PRO A 185 36.23 16.93 1.46
CA PRO A 185 34.90 17.04 2.02
C PRO A 185 34.81 18.21 3.01
N HIS A 186 33.79 19.03 2.86
CA HIS A 186 33.52 20.16 3.74
C HIS A 186 32.04 20.19 4.08
N ARG A 187 31.71 20.84 5.20
CA ARG A 187 30.35 20.97 5.72
C ARG A 187 29.46 21.70 4.71
N LEU A 188 28.36 21.07 4.28
CA LEU A 188 27.38 21.64 3.35
C LEU A 188 26.12 22.12 4.05
N LEU A 189 25.56 21.30 4.93
CA LEU A 189 24.29 21.58 5.59
C LEU A 189 24.30 21.08 7.03
N ASP A 190 23.69 21.88 7.89
CA ASP A 190 23.37 21.55 9.28
C ASP A 190 21.90 21.25 9.40
N ILE A 191 21.60 20.06 9.92
CA ILE A 191 20.26 19.57 10.09
C ILE A 191 20.02 19.50 11.60
N PRO A 192 19.07 20.27 12.15
CA PRO A 192 18.71 20.18 13.56
C PRO A 192 18.26 18.77 13.96
N GLY A 193 18.50 18.42 15.22
CA GLY A 193 18.21 17.10 15.78
C GLY A 193 19.38 16.14 15.61
N ASP A 194 19.62 15.32 16.64
CA ASP A 194 20.59 14.22 16.64
C ASP A 194 20.06 12.96 15.94
N HIS A 195 18.76 12.91 15.63
CA HIS A 195 18.09 11.87 14.88
C HIS A 195 17.01 12.47 13.95
N SER A 196 16.68 11.73 12.90
CA SER A 196 15.55 12.05 12.01
C SER A 196 14.23 11.67 12.67
N ASP A 197 13.18 12.44 12.37
CA ASP A 197 11.79 12.08 12.70
C ASP A 197 11.38 10.77 11.99
N VAL A 198 11.97 10.47 10.83
CA VAL A 198 11.74 9.22 10.10
C VAL A 198 12.80 8.20 10.46
N GLN A 199 12.39 7.05 10.97
CA GLN A 199 13.28 5.94 11.32
C GLN A 199 12.84 4.68 10.58
N LEU A 200 13.68 4.21 9.65
CA LEU A 200 13.43 3.03 8.83
C LEU A 200 13.93 1.76 9.54
N HIS A 201 13.20 0.66 9.37
CA HIS A 201 13.42 -0.60 10.08
C HIS A 201 14.20 -1.63 9.28
N VAL A 202 14.39 -1.39 7.97
CA VAL A 202 15.14 -2.26 7.07
C VAL A 202 16.51 -1.68 6.69
N ALA A 203 17.51 -2.56 6.55
CA ALA A 203 18.86 -2.17 6.15
C ALA A 203 18.98 -1.82 4.65
N ALA A 204 18.02 -2.21 3.81
CA ALA A 204 18.04 -1.91 2.38
C ALA A 204 16.72 -1.23 1.96
N PRO A 205 16.47 0.00 2.44
CA PRO A 205 15.23 0.72 2.12
C PRO A 205 15.18 1.03 0.63
N VAL A 206 14.01 0.88 0.02
CA VAL A 206 13.77 1.29 -1.37
C VAL A 206 13.08 2.65 -1.34
N PHE A 207 13.55 3.60 -2.12
CA PHE A 207 12.94 4.92 -2.23
C PHE A 207 12.20 5.06 -3.55
N TYR A 208 11.09 5.79 -3.53
CA TYR A 208 10.33 6.18 -4.70
C TYR A 208 10.37 7.69 -4.81
N VAL A 209 10.92 8.19 -5.91
CA VAL A 209 11.01 9.61 -6.20
C VAL A 209 10.15 9.91 -7.42
N ARG A 210 9.23 10.84 -7.29
CA ARG A 210 8.40 11.29 -8.39
C ARG A 210 9.25 12.04 -9.40
N LEU A 211 9.02 11.73 -10.68
CA LEU A 211 9.58 12.49 -11.79
C LEU A 211 8.67 13.68 -12.11
N GLY A 212 9.27 14.88 -12.13
CA GLY A 212 8.67 16.08 -12.71
C GLY A 212 8.95 16.15 -14.22
N SER A 213 8.17 16.93 -14.96
CA SER A 213 8.58 17.33 -16.31
C SER A 213 9.77 18.27 -16.22
N ASP A 214 10.80 18.04 -17.03
CA ASP A 214 12.05 18.84 -17.11
C ASP A 214 11.84 20.36 -17.33
N ASP A 215 10.61 20.78 -17.63
CA ASP A 215 10.17 22.16 -17.87
C ASP A 215 9.82 22.94 -16.58
N SER A 216 9.99 22.38 -15.38
CA SER A 216 9.70 23.12 -14.12
C SER A 216 10.67 24.27 -13.82
N ALA A 217 11.56 24.62 -14.76
CA ALA A 217 12.31 25.87 -14.73
C ALA A 217 11.47 27.09 -15.14
N ASP A 218 10.29 26.90 -15.73
CA ASP A 218 9.35 27.97 -16.03
C ASP A 218 7.98 27.67 -15.40
N ALA A 219 7.78 28.15 -14.17
CA ALA A 219 6.47 28.28 -13.53
C ALA A 219 5.63 29.39 -14.19
N ASP A 220 5.54 29.38 -15.52
CA ASP A 220 4.61 30.17 -16.31
C ASP A 220 4.24 29.43 -17.61
N SER A 221 3.74 28.20 -17.47
CA SER A 221 2.95 27.59 -18.54
C SER A 221 1.48 27.71 -18.16
N GLY A 222 0.86 28.76 -18.68
CA GLY A 222 -0.56 29.08 -18.60
C GLY A 222 -1.42 27.92 -19.11
N THR A 223 -1.61 26.93 -18.24
CA THR A 223 -2.53 25.83 -18.47
C THR A 223 -3.93 26.40 -18.23
N ILE A 224 -4.74 26.47 -19.29
CA ILE A 224 -6.13 26.90 -19.21
C ILE A 224 -6.86 25.93 -18.26
N THR A 225 -7.06 26.35 -17.03
CA THR A 225 -7.91 25.65 -16.06
C THR A 225 -9.36 25.88 -16.46
N VAL A 226 -10.01 24.85 -16.98
CA VAL A 226 -11.46 24.85 -17.17
C VAL A 226 -12.10 24.67 -15.80
N ASP A 227 -12.90 25.65 -15.38
CA ASP A 227 -13.58 25.69 -14.09
C ASP A 227 -14.66 24.59 -14.00
N THR A 228 -14.29 23.39 -13.52
CA THR A 228 -15.20 22.23 -13.43
C THR A 228 -15.99 22.17 -12.12
N HIS A 229 -16.15 23.28 -11.39
CA HIS A 229 -17.02 23.37 -10.21
C HIS A 229 -16.90 22.16 -9.25
N GLY A 230 -15.72 21.96 -8.66
CA GLY A 230 -15.54 21.08 -7.50
C GLY A 230 -14.82 19.75 -7.73
N ALA A 231 -14.23 19.52 -8.90
CA ALA A 231 -13.38 18.35 -9.19
C ALA A 231 -11.93 18.72 -9.58
N SER A 232 -11.43 19.89 -9.17
CA SER A 232 -9.99 20.16 -9.26
C SER A 232 -9.29 19.28 -8.24
N GLY A 233 -8.71 18.17 -8.72
CA GLY A 233 -7.74 17.38 -7.96
C GLY A 233 -6.70 18.31 -7.35
N ARG A 234 -6.24 17.98 -6.14
CA ARG A 234 -5.14 18.73 -5.50
C ARG A 234 -3.97 18.85 -6.47
N GLU A 235 -3.30 19.99 -6.44
CA GLU A 235 -2.11 20.20 -7.25
C GLU A 235 -1.09 19.09 -6.99
N THR A 236 -0.67 18.49 -8.10
CA THR A 236 0.37 17.49 -8.18
C THR A 236 1.71 18.10 -7.75
N PRO A 237 2.38 17.62 -6.68
CA PRO A 237 3.66 18.19 -6.28
C PRO A 237 4.72 18.10 -7.37
N ALA A 238 5.63 19.08 -7.39
CA ALA A 238 6.85 19.02 -8.20
C ALA A 238 7.63 17.73 -7.90
N GLY A 239 8.29 17.20 -8.93
CA GLY A 239 9.13 16.00 -8.86
C GLY A 239 10.56 16.30 -9.32
N GLY A 240 11.47 15.36 -9.08
CA GLY A 240 12.85 15.45 -9.52
C GLY A 240 12.99 15.36 -11.04
N ALA A 241 14.07 15.91 -11.58
CA ALA A 241 14.34 15.82 -13.01
C ALA A 241 14.75 14.39 -13.41
N GLU A 242 14.35 13.92 -14.60
CA GLU A 242 14.67 12.55 -15.07
C GLU A 242 16.18 12.29 -15.16
N LYS A 243 16.94 13.35 -15.49
CA LYS A 243 18.41 13.31 -15.61
C LYS A 243 19.16 13.45 -14.29
N SER A 244 18.48 13.75 -13.18
CA SER A 244 19.15 13.90 -11.88
C SER A 244 19.70 12.57 -11.39
N GLY A 245 20.91 12.60 -10.84
CA GLY A 245 21.46 11.48 -10.09
C GLY A 245 20.96 11.50 -8.64
N TYR A 246 21.07 10.37 -7.96
CA TYR A 246 20.82 10.29 -6.53
C TYR A 246 21.96 9.55 -5.82
N LYS A 247 22.17 9.89 -4.56
CA LYS A 247 23.12 9.24 -3.64
C LYS A 247 22.50 9.20 -2.25
N ILE A 248 22.89 8.20 -1.46
CA ILE A 248 22.62 8.20 -0.01
C ILE A 248 23.92 8.58 0.68
N GLU A 249 23.86 9.54 1.59
CA GLU A 249 25.01 9.94 2.41
C GLU A 249 24.73 9.68 3.88
N ARG A 250 25.69 9.11 4.59
CA ARG A 250 25.67 8.97 6.05
C ARG A 250 25.99 10.32 6.69
N LEU A 251 25.10 10.76 7.57
CA LEU A 251 25.25 12.02 8.29
C LEU A 251 26.14 11.84 9.52
N SER A 252 26.93 12.87 9.81
CA SER A 252 27.69 12.93 11.07
C SER A 252 26.82 13.54 12.16
N VAL A 253 26.55 12.81 13.24
CA VAL A 253 25.85 13.33 14.42
C VAL A 253 26.85 14.07 15.32
N LEU A 254 26.64 15.36 15.53
CA LEU A 254 27.49 16.23 16.36
C LEU A 254 26.63 17.00 17.36
N GLY A 255 26.52 16.48 18.59
CA GLY A 255 25.67 17.08 19.61
C GLY A 255 24.20 16.88 19.27
N ASP A 256 23.46 17.98 19.14
CA ASP A 256 22.03 18.03 18.80
C ASP A 256 21.77 18.33 17.31
N MET A 257 22.78 18.13 16.46
CA MET A 257 22.68 18.36 15.03
C MET A 257 23.30 17.21 14.24
N ARG A 258 22.80 17.01 13.04
CA ARG A 258 23.35 16.15 12.00
C ARG A 258 23.98 17.00 10.92
N VAL A 259 25.11 16.54 10.40
CA VAL A 259 25.92 17.30 9.43
C VAL A 259 26.05 16.51 8.15
N LEU A 260 25.66 17.16 7.04
CA LEU A 260 25.92 16.71 5.69
C LEU A 260 27.23 17.31 5.19
N ASN A 261 28.11 16.48 4.64
CA ASN A 261 29.37 16.94 4.07
C ASN A 261 29.32 16.86 2.54
N SER A 262 30.23 17.54 1.86
CA SER A 262 30.34 17.43 0.41
C SER A 262 31.02 16.11 0.05
N PHE A 263 30.43 15.36 -0.87
CA PHE A 263 31.07 14.17 -1.45
C PHE A 263 31.86 14.49 -2.73
N ARG A 264 32.71 13.54 -3.17
CA ARG A 264 33.49 13.64 -4.42
C ARG A 264 32.87 12.75 -5.49
N PRO A 265 32.07 13.29 -6.42
CA PRO A 265 31.40 12.48 -7.44
C PRO A 265 32.34 11.82 -8.45
N GLY A 266 33.59 12.27 -8.58
CA GLY A 266 34.55 11.80 -9.61
C GLY A 266 35.54 10.71 -9.21
N LEU A 267 35.56 10.22 -7.97
CA LEU A 267 36.54 9.22 -7.50
C LEU A 267 35.96 7.79 -7.46
N VAL A 268 35.28 7.40 -8.53
CA VAL A 268 34.52 6.14 -8.66
C VAL A 268 35.40 4.88 -8.61
N ASN A 269 36.73 4.97 -8.83
CA ASN A 269 37.61 3.81 -8.94
C ASN A 269 38.78 3.74 -7.94
N SER A 270 38.90 4.64 -6.97
CA SER A 270 40.02 4.58 -6.01
C SER A 270 39.66 5.22 -4.67
N LYS A 271 39.27 4.37 -3.72
CA LYS A 271 38.84 4.65 -2.34
C LYS A 271 37.41 5.19 -2.25
N ARG A 272 36.47 4.30 -1.93
CA ARG A 272 35.10 4.63 -1.50
C ARG A 272 35.17 5.75 -0.45
N GLN A 273 34.42 6.82 -0.65
CA GLN A 273 34.05 7.65 0.49
C GLN A 273 33.13 6.78 1.35
N PRO A 274 33.53 6.41 2.58
CA PRO A 274 32.80 5.43 3.38
C PRO A 274 31.37 5.89 3.69
N ASP A 275 31.14 7.21 3.67
CA ASP A 275 29.87 7.83 4.01
C ASP A 275 28.94 7.97 2.80
N VAL A 276 29.36 7.63 1.58
CA VAL A 276 28.52 7.74 0.38
C VAL A 276 28.16 6.36 -0.14
N ILE A 277 26.86 6.12 -0.26
CA ILE A 277 26.27 4.89 -0.74
C ILE A 277 25.62 5.15 -2.10
N GLU A 278 26.07 4.39 -3.10
CA GLU A 278 25.49 4.38 -4.43
C GLU A 278 24.06 3.83 -4.43
N VAL A 279 23.21 4.36 -5.32
CA VAL A 279 21.86 3.83 -5.53
C VAL A 279 21.68 3.40 -6.98
N HIS A 280 20.95 2.31 -7.18
CA HIS A 280 20.46 1.86 -8.47
C HIS A 280 19.11 2.51 -8.74
N ALA A 281 19.01 3.25 -9.84
CA ALA A 281 17.78 3.90 -10.28
C ALA A 281 17.09 3.10 -11.39
N GLU A 282 15.78 2.90 -11.24
CA GLU A 282 14.91 2.23 -12.22
C GLU A 282 13.63 3.06 -12.40
N THR A 283 13.30 3.44 -13.64
CA THR A 283 12.03 4.10 -13.93
C THR A 283 10.89 3.09 -13.91
N LEU A 284 9.89 3.33 -13.07
CA LEU A 284 8.70 2.48 -13.00
C LEU A 284 7.84 2.60 -14.27
N THR A 285 7.02 1.58 -14.51
CA THR A 285 6.02 1.60 -15.59
C THR A 285 5.14 2.84 -15.47
N GLY A 286 5.03 3.61 -16.54
CA GLY A 286 4.33 4.90 -16.54
C GLY A 286 5.25 6.11 -16.61
N GLY A 287 6.54 5.98 -16.27
CA GLY A 287 7.49 7.10 -16.39
C GLY A 287 7.30 8.21 -15.34
N HIS A 288 6.45 8.01 -14.34
CA HIS A 288 6.13 9.02 -13.32
C HIS A 288 6.98 8.91 -12.05
N TRP A 289 7.71 7.80 -11.89
CA TRP A 289 8.41 7.48 -10.66
C TRP A 289 9.75 6.79 -10.95
N LEU A 290 10.79 7.20 -10.23
CA LEU A 290 12.03 6.47 -10.07
C LEU A 290 11.95 5.61 -8.81
N LYS A 291 12.40 4.36 -8.93
CA LYS A 291 12.71 3.48 -7.82
C LYS A 291 14.22 3.50 -7.59
N LEU A 292 14.63 3.88 -6.38
CA LEU A 292 16.03 3.93 -5.96
C LEU A 292 16.28 2.82 -4.95
N SER A 293 17.28 1.98 -5.20
CA SER A 293 17.68 0.90 -4.29
C SER A 293 19.16 1.04 -3.91
N PRO A 294 19.53 1.01 -2.62
CA PRO A 294 20.92 1.14 -2.21
C PRO A 294 21.76 -0.03 -2.76
N ALA A 295 22.97 0.27 -3.22
CA ALA A 295 23.89 -0.73 -3.78
C ALA A 295 24.46 -1.69 -2.71
N ALA A 296 24.36 -1.31 -1.43
CA ALA A 296 24.72 -2.15 -0.29
C ALA A 296 23.77 -1.88 0.89
N PRO A 297 23.54 -2.86 1.79
CA PRO A 297 22.80 -2.62 3.02
C PRO A 297 23.44 -1.52 3.86
N LEU A 298 22.60 -0.63 4.38
CA LEU A 298 22.92 0.44 5.32
C LEU A 298 23.06 -0.14 6.73
N GLU A 299 24.05 0.33 7.47
CA GLU A 299 24.15 0.02 8.90
C GLU A 299 23.24 0.95 9.70
N VAL A 300 23.06 0.65 10.99
CA VAL A 300 22.35 1.56 11.90
C VAL A 300 23.02 2.94 11.89
N GLY A 301 22.22 4.00 11.81
CA GLY A 301 22.70 5.38 11.80
C GLY A 301 21.79 6.34 11.05
N GLU A 302 22.26 7.58 10.90
CA GLU A 302 21.54 8.68 10.27
C GLU A 302 22.05 8.93 8.85
N TYR A 303 21.13 9.20 7.94
CA TYR A 303 21.40 9.31 6.50
C TYR A 303 20.56 10.41 5.85
N ALA A 304 20.96 10.79 4.65
CA ALA A 304 20.19 11.63 3.75
C ALA A 304 20.19 11.06 2.33
N LEU A 305 19.04 11.10 1.66
CA LEU A 305 18.96 10.98 0.22
C LEU A 305 19.25 12.36 -0.38
N VAL A 306 20.27 12.43 -1.24
CA VAL A 306 20.74 13.66 -1.87
C VAL A 306 20.56 13.56 -3.38
N GLU A 307 19.92 14.57 -3.96
CA GLU A 307 19.83 14.71 -5.41
C GLU A 307 21.09 15.38 -5.97
N VAL A 308 21.67 14.76 -6.98
CA VAL A 308 22.88 15.18 -7.68
C VAL A 308 22.47 15.79 -9.02
N LEU A 309 22.56 17.11 -9.13
CA LEU A 309 22.09 17.86 -10.29
C LEU A 309 23.12 17.80 -11.44
N SER A 310 24.41 17.73 -11.09
CA SER A 310 25.52 17.52 -12.01
C SER A 310 26.76 16.98 -11.27
N ASP A 311 27.89 16.81 -11.96
CA ASP A 311 29.16 16.46 -11.32
C ASP A 311 29.71 17.55 -10.38
N GLN A 312 29.15 18.77 -10.42
CA GLN A 312 29.60 19.93 -9.65
C GLN A 312 28.48 20.60 -8.86
N GLU A 313 27.24 20.11 -8.96
CA GLU A 313 26.09 20.70 -8.27
C GLU A 313 25.23 19.63 -7.62
N VAL A 314 24.82 19.90 -6.38
CA VAL A 314 23.87 19.07 -5.61
C VAL A 314 22.70 19.92 -5.15
N ASN A 315 21.60 19.26 -4.83
CA ASN A 315 20.46 19.86 -4.17
C ASN A 315 20.68 19.80 -2.65
N LEU A 316 20.65 20.95 -1.97
CA LEU A 316 20.65 21.05 -0.51
C LEU A 316 19.28 20.77 0.11
N GLY A 317 18.23 20.75 -0.71
CA GLY A 317 16.94 20.17 -0.36
C GLY A 317 17.08 18.65 -0.28
N ILE A 318 17.46 18.13 0.90
CA ILE A 318 17.73 16.70 1.11
C ILE A 318 16.57 16.02 1.82
N TRP A 319 16.49 14.70 1.76
CA TRP A 319 15.52 13.93 2.55
C TRP A 319 16.27 13.11 3.60
N ASP A 320 16.18 13.48 4.87
CA ASP A 320 16.85 12.78 5.96
C ASP A 320 16.03 11.59 6.47
N PHE A 321 16.73 10.57 6.97
CA PHE A 321 16.13 9.39 7.62
C PHE A 321 17.16 8.69 8.49
N GLY A 322 16.71 8.01 9.54
CA GLY A 322 17.51 7.05 10.29
C GLY A 322 17.27 5.62 9.83
N VAL A 323 18.24 4.75 10.05
CA VAL A 323 18.08 3.29 9.98
C VAL A 323 18.23 2.76 11.39
N HIS A 324 17.12 2.29 11.97
CA HIS A 324 17.11 1.72 13.31
C HIS A 324 16.02 0.63 13.41
N PRO A 325 16.39 -0.67 13.34
CA PRO A 325 15.43 -1.79 13.33
C PRO A 325 14.53 -1.94 14.56
N ALA A 326 14.78 -1.19 15.63
CA ALA A 326 14.06 -1.23 16.90
C ALA A 326 13.45 0.13 17.27
N ALA A 327 13.43 1.07 16.32
CA ALA A 327 12.73 2.33 16.50
C ALA A 327 11.22 2.11 16.65
N HIS A 328 10.54 3.17 17.07
CA HIS A 328 9.10 3.21 17.08
C HIS A 328 8.57 3.38 15.65
N ASP A 329 7.29 3.02 15.49
CA ASP A 329 6.56 3.18 14.24
C ASP A 329 6.55 4.65 13.77
N ASN A 330 6.61 4.85 12.45
CA ASN A 330 6.55 6.19 11.86
C ASN A 330 5.11 6.70 11.86
N ALA A 331 4.87 7.90 12.41
CA ALA A 331 3.51 8.44 12.57
C ALA A 331 2.76 8.59 11.24
N GLU A 332 3.47 8.98 10.18
CA GLU A 332 2.92 9.22 8.83
C GLU A 332 2.97 7.97 7.93
N ALA A 333 3.16 6.77 8.50
CA ALA A 333 3.22 5.53 7.73
C ALA A 333 1.92 5.24 6.97
N ILE A 334 2.02 5.15 5.66
CA ILE A 334 0.94 4.71 4.77
C ILE A 334 0.94 3.19 4.75
N ARG A 335 -0.17 2.59 5.18
CA ARG A 335 -0.31 1.14 5.33
C ARG A 335 -1.10 0.50 4.19
N PRO A 336 -0.92 -0.81 3.95
CA PRO A 336 -1.66 -1.52 2.93
C PRO A 336 -3.16 -1.39 3.14
N VAL A 337 -3.87 -0.93 2.11
CA VAL A 337 -5.34 -0.96 2.10
C VAL A 337 -5.74 -2.40 1.79
N PRO A 338 -6.45 -3.11 2.70
CA PRO A 338 -6.90 -4.47 2.43
C PRO A 338 -7.76 -4.43 1.18
N LYS A 339 -7.44 -5.28 0.18
CA LYS A 339 -8.36 -5.55 -0.93
C LYS A 339 -9.61 -6.17 -0.30
N ARG A 340 -10.61 -5.33 -0.01
CA ARG A 340 -11.89 -5.79 0.52
C ARG A 340 -12.44 -6.78 -0.49
N ALA A 341 -12.42 -8.06 -0.15
CA ALA A 341 -13.27 -9.03 -0.85
C ALA A 341 -14.67 -8.43 -0.84
N ALA A 342 -15.35 -8.39 -2.00
CA ALA A 342 -16.67 -7.81 -2.14
C ALA A 342 -17.68 -8.52 -1.23
N ALA A 343 -17.65 -8.20 0.06
CA ALA A 343 -18.56 -8.67 1.07
C ALA A 343 -19.67 -7.63 1.12
N LEU A 344 -20.70 -7.90 0.31
CA LEU A 344 -22.04 -7.37 0.56
C LEU A 344 -22.38 -7.75 2.00
N LYS A 345 -22.28 -6.80 2.92
CA LYS A 345 -22.80 -7.01 4.28
C LYS A 345 -24.31 -7.24 4.12
N GLY A 346 -24.75 -8.49 4.32
CA GLY A 346 -26.12 -8.74 4.74
C GLY A 346 -26.34 -7.92 6.00
N ARG A 347 -27.22 -6.91 5.91
CA ARG A 347 -27.57 -6.05 7.03
C ARG A 347 -28.57 -6.83 7.92
N PRO A 348 -28.46 -6.74 9.25
CA PRO A 348 -29.32 -7.45 10.20
C PRO A 348 -30.80 -7.09 10.06
#